data_AF-A0A3A6N8Q2-F1
#
_entry.id   AF-A0A3A6N8Q2-F1
#
_cell.length_a   1.000
_cell.length_b   1.000
_cell.length_c   1.000
_cell.angle_alpha   90.00
_cell.angle_beta   90.00
_cell.angle_gamma   90.00
#
_symmetry.space_group_name_H-M   'P 1'
#
loop_
_entity.id
_entity.type
_entity.pdbx_description
1 polymer ?
#
loop_
_entity_poly.entity_id
_entity_poly.type
_entity_poly.pdbx_seq_one_letter_code
_entity_poly.pdbx_strand_id
1 'polypeptide(L)'
;MSETEISQVNEVLEILVKLKPQLKLTRHDSSGSGWVSLSVFTFSRTGKYYWIVIVDGTFAFKPITPDWIKVYANLILSSPKVYVEWNIRRQITDWAVLQEKG
;
A
#
# COMPACT_ATOMS: atom_id res chain seq x y z
N MET A 1 12.83 -5.36 14.22
CA MET A 1 11.80 -4.34 13.88
C MET A 1 11.40 -3.66 15.16
N SER A 2 11.07 -2.37 15.12
CA SER A 2 10.53 -1.68 16.31
C SER A 2 9.07 -2.09 16.60
N GLU A 3 8.61 -1.90 17.82
CA GLU A 3 7.22 -2.21 18.23
C GLU A 3 6.19 -1.42 17.40
N THR A 4 6.50 -0.16 17.08
CA THR A 4 5.67 0.70 16.23
C THR A 4 5.47 0.10 14.84
N GLU A 5 6.52 -0.49 14.27
CA GLU A 5 6.48 -1.07 12.92
C GLU A 5 5.69 -2.39 12.90
N ILE A 6 5.88 -3.23 13.91
CA ILE A 6 5.09 -4.46 14.08
C ILE A 6 3.60 -4.10 14.19
N SER A 7 3.28 -3.05 14.95
CA SER A 7 1.92 -2.55 15.12
C SER A 7 1.29 -2.11 13.78
N GLN A 8 2.03 -1.39 12.94
CA GLN A 8 1.53 -0.92 11.64
C GLN A 8 1.24 -2.08 10.66
N VAL A 9 2.15 -3.06 10.56
CA VAL A 9 1.96 -4.21 9.66
C VAL A 9 0.71 -5.00 10.08
N ASN A 10 0.52 -5.22 11.38
CA ASN A 10 -0.65 -5.91 11.91
C ASN A 10 -1.96 -5.14 11.64
N GLU A 11 -1.95 -3.82 11.85
CA GLU A 11 -3.10 -2.96 11.57
C GLU A 11 -3.50 -3.00 10.08
N VAL A 12 -2.53 -2.95 9.17
CA VAL A 12 -2.76 -3.08 7.73
C VAL A 12 -3.31 -4.45 7.37
N LEU A 13 -2.78 -5.53 7.94
CA LEU A 13 -3.29 -6.88 7.74
C LEU A 13 -4.74 -7.02 8.18
N GLU A 14 -5.10 -6.50 9.36
CA GLU A 14 -6.48 -6.53 9.84
C GLU A 14 -7.44 -5.77 8.91
N ILE A 15 -7.00 -4.66 8.34
CA ILE A 15 -7.77 -3.92 7.35
C ILE A 15 -7.95 -4.74 6.07
N LEU A 16 -6.88 -5.35 5.56
CA LEU A 16 -6.93 -6.16 4.33
C LEU A 16 -7.84 -7.38 4.49
N VAL A 17 -7.80 -8.06 5.64
CA VAL A 17 -8.70 -9.19 5.93
C VAL A 17 -10.17 -8.76 5.90
N LYS A 18 -10.48 -7.53 6.34
CA LYS A 18 -11.85 -6.99 6.32
C LYS A 18 -12.28 -6.54 4.92
N LEU A 19 -11.41 -5.84 4.19
CA LEU A 19 -11.75 -5.25 2.89
C LEU A 19 -11.67 -6.25 1.73
N LYS A 20 -10.79 -7.24 1.83
CA LYS A 20 -10.47 -8.21 0.78
C LYS A 20 -10.21 -9.61 1.37
N PRO A 21 -11.21 -10.23 2.03
CA PRO A 21 -11.06 -11.51 2.72
C PRO A 21 -10.61 -12.67 1.82
N GLN A 22 -10.81 -12.56 0.51
CA GLN A 22 -10.38 -13.55 -0.48
C GLN A 22 -8.88 -13.52 -0.81
N LEU A 23 -8.15 -12.46 -0.42
CA LEU A 23 -6.72 -12.38 -0.66
C LEU A 23 -5.97 -13.35 0.27
N LYS A 24 -5.37 -14.38 -0.33
CA LYS A 24 -4.42 -15.26 0.37
C LYS A 24 -3.06 -14.57 0.44
N LEU A 25 -2.90 -13.69 1.43
CA LEU A 25 -1.67 -12.91 1.61
C LEU A 25 -0.57 -13.78 2.22
N THR A 26 0.57 -13.87 1.55
CA THR A 26 1.77 -14.49 2.10
C THR A 26 2.51 -13.51 3.02
N ARG A 27 2.97 -14.01 4.18
CA ARG A 27 3.76 -13.24 5.17
C ARG A 27 5.27 -13.22 4.85
N HIS A 28 5.65 -13.33 3.58
CA HIS A 28 7.07 -13.29 3.24
C HIS A 28 7.64 -11.88 3.42
N ASP A 29 8.70 -11.73 4.21
CA ASP A 29 9.43 -10.48 4.35
C ASP A 29 10.42 -10.37 3.19
N SER A 30 10.00 -9.73 2.11
CA SER A 30 10.86 -9.44 0.95
C SER A 30 10.73 -7.98 0.57
N SER A 31 11.87 -7.34 0.30
CA SER A 31 11.92 -6.11 -0.47
C SER A 31 11.71 -6.41 -1.95
N GLY A 32 11.29 -5.42 -2.71
CA GLY A 32 11.14 -5.58 -4.14
C GLY A 32 10.60 -4.32 -4.81
N SER A 33 10.35 -4.45 -6.10
CA SER A 33 9.65 -3.45 -6.88
C SER A 33 8.78 -4.09 -7.95
N GLY A 34 7.79 -3.35 -8.45
CA GLY A 34 6.91 -3.86 -9.49
C GLY A 34 5.72 -2.97 -9.80
N TRP A 35 5.03 -3.32 -10.88
CA TRP A 35 3.78 -2.67 -11.31
C TRP A 35 2.57 -3.31 -10.64
N VAL A 36 1.77 -2.50 -9.95
CA VAL A 36 0.55 -2.94 -9.28
C VAL A 36 -0.68 -2.32 -9.92
N SER A 37 -1.73 -3.12 -10.08
CA SER A 37 -3.03 -2.64 -10.56
C SER A 37 -4.02 -2.41 -9.42
N LEU A 38 -3.73 -2.93 -8.21
CA LEU A 38 -4.64 -2.85 -7.07
C LEU A 38 -4.04 -1.97 -5.98
N SER A 39 -4.64 -0.79 -5.83
CA SER A 39 -4.36 0.18 -4.77
C SER A 39 -5.59 0.39 -3.89
N VAL A 40 -5.37 0.56 -2.59
CA VAL A 40 -6.40 0.79 -1.58
C VAL A 40 -5.97 1.95 -0.70
N PHE A 41 -6.79 3.00 -0.64
CA PHE A 41 -6.67 4.04 0.38
C PHE A 41 -7.63 3.72 1.50
N THR A 42 -7.12 3.68 2.73
CA THR A 42 -7.90 3.31 3.90
C THR A 42 -7.50 4.13 5.10
N PHE A 43 -8.41 4.22 6.07
CA PHE A 43 -8.17 4.78 7.38
C PHE A 43 -8.39 3.68 8.42
N SER A 44 -7.61 3.72 9.49
CA SER A 44 -7.80 2.83 10.62
C SER A 44 -8.64 3.49 11.71
N ARG A 45 -9.12 2.69 12.66
CA ARG A 45 -9.87 3.19 13.81
C ARG A 45 -9.05 4.11 14.72
N THR A 46 -7.72 4.03 14.63
CA THR A 46 -6.79 4.89 15.40
C THR A 46 -6.53 6.23 14.71
N GLY A 47 -7.22 6.54 13.61
CA GLY A 47 -7.07 7.80 12.88
C GLY A 47 -5.85 7.83 11.95
N LYS A 48 -5.19 6.68 11.71
CA LYS A 48 -4.07 6.60 10.77
C LYS A 48 -4.58 6.33 9.36
N TYR A 49 -3.90 6.88 8.37
CA TYR A 49 -4.22 6.68 6.97
C TYR A 49 -3.14 5.84 6.31
N TYR A 50 -3.56 4.91 5.46
CA TYR A 50 -2.70 4.01 4.75
C TYR A 50 -3.04 4.00 3.27
N TRP A 51 -2.01 4.06 2.43
CA TRP A 51 -2.07 3.57 1.06
C TRP A 51 -1.51 2.16 1.06
N ILE A 52 -2.27 1.21 0.52
CA ILE A 52 -1.89 -0.20 0.46
C ILE A 52 -1.94 -0.64 -1.00
N VAL A 53 -0.93 -1.41 -1.41
CA VAL A 53 -0.86 -2.03 -2.74
C VAL A 53 -0.73 -3.53 -2.61
N ILE A 54 -1.32 -4.27 -3.53
CA ILE A 54 -1.22 -5.73 -3.60
C ILE A 54 -0.27 -6.11 -4.73
N VAL A 55 0.78 -6.86 -4.40
CA VAL A 55 1.83 -7.34 -5.32
C VAL A 55 1.94 -8.84 -5.14
N ASP A 56 1.82 -9.65 -6.19
CA ASP A 56 2.18 -11.09 -6.19
C ASP A 56 1.73 -11.90 -4.96
N GLY A 57 0.49 -11.69 -4.52
CA GLY A 57 -0.05 -12.39 -3.35
C GLY A 57 0.51 -11.93 -2.00
N THR A 58 1.24 -10.81 -1.97
CA THR A 58 1.64 -10.05 -0.77
C THR A 58 1.08 -8.62 -0.84
N PHE A 59 1.50 -7.76 0.09
CA PHE A 59 1.15 -6.34 0.11
C PHE A 59 2.34 -5.48 0.52
N ALA A 60 2.31 -4.23 0.07
CA ALA A 60 3.14 -3.15 0.59
C ALA A 60 2.23 -1.99 1.01
N PHE A 61 2.71 -1.14 1.91
CA PHE A 61 1.92 -0.03 2.43
C PHE A 61 2.75 1.23 2.68
N LYS A 62 2.10 2.37 2.66
CA LYS A 62 2.64 3.66 3.04
C LYS A 62 1.71 4.31 4.07
N PRO A 63 2.19 4.69 5.26
CA PRO A 63 1.50 5.67 6.08
C PRO A 63 1.40 6.99 5.31
N ILE A 64 0.19 7.52 5.19
CA ILE A 64 -0.08 8.76 4.44
C ILE A 64 -0.83 9.75 5.34
N THR A 65 -1.02 10.97 4.84
CA THR A 65 -1.82 12.01 5.49
C THR A 65 -3.04 12.37 4.63
N PRO A 66 -4.06 13.05 5.19
CA PRO A 66 -5.16 13.58 4.38
C PRO A 66 -4.70 14.48 3.23
N ASP A 67 -3.67 15.31 3.44
CA ASP A 67 -3.16 16.18 2.39
C ASP A 67 -2.41 15.39 1.30
N TRP A 68 -1.70 14.33 1.67
CA TRP A 68 -1.10 13.41 0.69
C TRP A 68 -2.19 12.79 -0.20
N ILE A 69 -3.32 12.36 0.37
CA ILE A 69 -4.46 11.83 -0.38
C ILE A 69 -4.99 12.88 -1.37
N LYS A 70 -5.21 14.12 -0.93
CA LYS A 70 -5.71 15.19 -1.80
C LYS A 70 -4.80 15.45 -3.00
N VAL A 71 -3.48 15.38 -2.80
CA VAL A 71 -2.51 15.65 -3.86
C VAL A 71 -2.37 14.47 -4.83
N TYR A 72 -2.30 13.23 -4.32
CA TYR A 72 -1.85 12.09 -5.11
C TYR A 72 -2.91 11.01 -5.40
N ALA A 73 -4.01 10.95 -4.64
CA ALA A 73 -4.96 9.85 -4.79
C ALA A 73 -5.62 9.84 -6.17
N ASN A 74 -6.01 11.00 -6.71
CA ASN A 74 -6.59 11.08 -8.06
C ASN A 74 -5.59 10.59 -9.12
N LEU A 75 -4.32 10.98 -9.00
CA LEU A 75 -3.25 10.55 -9.89
C LEU A 75 -3.10 9.01 -9.87
N ILE A 76 -3.05 8.42 -8.68
CA ILE A 76 -2.92 6.97 -8.50
C ILE A 76 -4.16 6.21 -8.98
N LEU A 77 -5.37 6.67 -8.63
CA LEU A 77 -6.62 6.01 -8.99
C LEU A 77 -6.96 6.15 -10.48
N SER A 78 -6.47 7.21 -11.14
CA SER A 78 -6.61 7.38 -12.60
C SER A 78 -5.63 6.53 -13.40
N SER A 79 -4.57 6.03 -12.77
CA SER A 79 -3.55 5.24 -13.46
C SER A 79 -3.95 3.77 -13.53
N PRO A 80 -3.87 3.10 -14.70
CA PRO A 80 -4.14 1.67 -14.80
C PRO A 80 -3.21 0.81 -13.93
N LYS A 81 -1.96 1.27 -13.76
CA LYS A 81 -0.95 0.65 -12.90
C LYS A 81 -0.11 1.71 -12.21
N VAL A 82 0.44 1.36 -11.05
CA VAL A 82 1.42 2.17 -10.30
C VAL A 82 2.69 1.34 -10.16
N TYR A 83 3.85 1.91 -10.41
CA TYR A 83 5.11 1.29 -10.04
C TYR A 83 5.41 1.61 -8.58
N VAL A 84 5.80 0.61 -7.81
CA VAL A 84 6.10 0.74 -6.38
C VAL A 84 7.38 0.02 -6.04
N GLU A 85 8.15 0.59 -5.10
CA GLU A 85 9.30 -0.05 -4.46
C GLU A 85 9.03 -0.17 -2.96
N TRP A 86 9.41 -1.28 -2.37
CA TRP A 86 9.22 -1.50 -0.94
C TRP A 86 10.42 -2.20 -0.30
N ASN A 87 10.61 -1.89 0.98
CA ASN A 87 11.65 -2.50 1.79
C ASN A 87 11.18 -3.84 2.39
N ILE A 88 12.09 -4.53 3.10
CA ILE A 88 11.81 -5.80 3.79
C ILE A 88 10.67 -5.71 4.83
N ARG A 89 10.30 -4.50 5.25
CA ARG A 89 9.20 -4.23 6.20
C ARG A 89 7.89 -3.94 5.48
N ARG A 90 7.83 -4.18 4.17
CA ARG A 90 6.68 -3.90 3.29
C ARG A 90 6.30 -2.42 3.21
N GLN A 91 7.18 -1.52 3.66
CA GLN A 91 6.93 -0.10 3.54
C GLN A 91 7.29 0.36 2.13
N ILE A 92 6.37 1.06 1.49
CA ILE A 92 6.60 1.68 0.18
C ILE A 92 7.61 2.82 0.37
N THR A 93 8.79 2.64 -0.20
CA THR A 93 9.90 3.59 -0.16
C THR A 93 9.86 4.55 -1.32
N ASP A 94 9.43 4.09 -2.49
CA ASP A 94 9.27 4.92 -3.69
C ASP A 94 8.08 4.44 -4.54
N TRP A 95 7.57 5.32 -5.40
CA TRP A 95 6.48 5.03 -6.31
C TRP A 95 6.42 6.01 -7.47
N ALA A 96 5.92 5.54 -8.61
CA ALA A 96 5.66 6.35 -9.79
C ALA A 96 4.38 5.89 -10.48
N VAL A 97 3.70 6.83 -11.13
CA VAL A 97 2.63 6.52 -12.08
C VAL A 97 3.09 6.89 -13.48
N LEU A 98 2.64 6.11 -14.47
CA LEU A 98 2.82 6.47 -15.86
C LEU A 98 1.52 7.10 -16.36
N GLN A 99 1.59 8.37 -16.80
CA GLN A 99 0.52 9.01 -17.54
C GLN A 99 1.00 9.29 -18.95
N GLU A 100 0.50 8.52 -19.90
CA GLU A 100 0.72 8.79 -21.33
C GLU A 100 -0.28 9.85 -21.79
N LYS A 101 0.21 10.84 -22.55
CA LYS A 101 -0.68 11.75 -23.27
C LYS A 101 -1.15 11.04 -24.53
N GLY A 102 -2.46 10.81 -24.62
CA GLY A 102 -3.14 10.49 -25.87
C GLY A 102 -3.35 11.73 -26.72
#